data_AF-A0A3D0SC96-F1
#
_entry.id   AF-A0A3D0SC96-F1
#
_cell.length_a   1.000
_cell.length_b   1.000
_cell.length_c   1.000
_cell.angle_alpha   90.00
_cell.angle_beta   90.00
_cell.angle_gamma   90.00
#
_symmetry.space_group_name_H-M   'P 1'
#
loop_
_entity.id
_entity.type
_entity.pdbx_description
1 polymer ?
#
loop_
_entity_poly.entity_id
_entity_poly.type
_entity_poly.pdbx_seq_one_letter_code
_entity_poly.pdbx_strand_id
1 'polypeptide(L)'
;MRHTLIKSSVLLGLSVVVAACNSTAPEAVTTEPITNVSQFARVIKPEAPQATLVNDSITLEQIMADPKWLGRQPQSPGFGLDGSVVYSRKQEDTQLYDVFRINEQGESVKVAPEVLHKYKSDEKATSRDGQYTAWKYEDSVFVQMPDGEIVRVTYGQPLSNIGFLTDNRLFARLYNTYIAIDLTSGQQEKLLSWEFADVPSANKPPKDFVAAEQQSLIQYIQVQRKNRSDKFAQEQVMRAHSPAVAPAPVYFDDSERLVAAELSPSGKHAIIVTTKKGSSRDDSDIMPHYIQEDGRIAAISVRQRVADAKPVTQTTWLVDVATGAKHELSYVGLPGYNEDVLADVKRENAAARGEEYTDNRLPRAIGLLNSWSRSGPSIRWHQDGSQVAMILEAWDN
;
A
#
# COMPACT_ATOMS: atom_id res chain seq x y z
N MET A 1 25.52 -31.40 41.69
CA MET A 1 25.47 -30.36 42.74
C MET A 1 24.60 -29.21 42.24
N ARG A 2 23.51 -28.93 42.97
CA ARG A 2 22.58 -27.78 42.91
C ARG A 2 21.75 -27.54 41.65
N HIS A 3 20.51 -28.06 41.74
CA HIS A 3 19.28 -27.51 41.16
C HIS A 3 18.96 -26.10 41.66
N THR A 4 18.28 -25.30 40.83
CA THR A 4 17.22 -24.30 41.14
C THR A 4 16.67 -23.86 39.76
N LEU A 5 15.45 -24.15 39.28
CA LEU A 5 14.08 -23.88 39.75
C LEU A 5 13.86 -22.43 40.18
N ILE A 6 13.42 -21.58 39.25
CA ILE A 6 12.71 -20.32 39.53
C ILE A 6 11.35 -20.39 38.83
N LYS A 7 10.31 -20.28 39.65
CA LYS A 7 8.90 -20.30 39.31
C LYS A 7 8.48 -18.91 38.79
N SER A 8 7.80 -18.85 37.65
CA SER A 8 7.05 -17.66 37.24
C SER A 8 5.63 -17.74 37.80
N SER A 9 5.32 -16.87 38.75
CA SER A 9 3.97 -16.68 39.29
C SER A 9 3.24 -15.65 38.43
N VAL A 10 2.13 -16.05 37.81
CA VAL A 10 1.18 -15.17 37.11
C VAL A 10 0.15 -14.68 38.12
N LEU A 11 0.07 -13.36 38.33
CA LEU A 11 -0.97 -12.70 39.11
C LEU A 11 -2.11 -12.29 38.15
N LEU A 12 -3.22 -13.02 38.22
CA LEU A 12 -4.51 -12.64 37.62
C LEU A 12 -5.24 -11.69 38.58
N GLY A 13 -5.33 -10.41 38.22
CA GLY A 13 -6.22 -9.44 38.87
C GLY A 13 -7.54 -9.37 38.13
N LEU A 14 -8.60 -9.94 38.71
CA LEU A 14 -9.97 -9.90 38.23
C LEU A 14 -10.69 -8.74 38.93
N SER A 15 -10.99 -7.65 38.22
CA SER A 15 -11.80 -6.53 38.73
C SER A 15 -13.18 -6.54 38.09
N VAL A 16 -14.18 -6.95 38.87
CA VAL A 16 -15.61 -6.86 38.58
C VAL A 16 -16.08 -5.45 38.98
N VAL A 17 -16.62 -4.68 38.03
CA VAL A 17 -17.33 -3.43 38.32
C VAL A 17 -18.82 -3.65 38.10
N VAL A 18 -19.58 -3.51 39.18
CA VAL A 18 -21.04 -3.53 39.21
C VAL A 18 -21.55 -2.15 38.79
N ALA A 19 -22.32 -2.08 37.71
CA ALA A 19 -23.04 -0.87 37.31
C ALA A 19 -24.43 -0.86 37.94
N ALA A 20 -24.66 0.06 38.88
CA ALA A 20 -25.99 0.39 39.38
C ALA A 20 -26.63 1.42 38.43
N CYS A 21 -27.84 1.12 37.93
CA CYS A 21 -28.66 2.06 37.19
C CYS A 21 -29.25 3.09 38.16
N ASN A 22 -29.03 4.39 37.91
CA ASN A 22 -29.88 5.44 38.46
C ASN A 22 -30.41 6.27 37.28
N SER A 23 -31.73 6.31 37.18
CA SER A 23 -32.50 7.11 36.23
C SER A 23 -32.69 8.52 36.76
N THR A 24 -32.20 9.53 36.05
CA THR A 24 -32.64 10.92 36.20
C THR A 24 -33.01 11.49 34.83
N ALA A 25 -34.16 12.16 34.80
CA ALA A 25 -34.81 12.73 33.62
C ALA A 25 -33.97 13.84 32.94
N PRO A 26 -34.19 14.13 31.64
CA PRO A 26 -33.31 14.99 30.85
C PRO A 26 -33.63 16.48 31.08
N GLU A 27 -32.65 17.24 31.59
CA GLU A 27 -32.60 18.68 31.40
C GLU A 27 -32.03 18.99 30.01
N ALA A 28 -32.69 19.89 29.30
CA ALA A 28 -32.28 20.37 28.00
C ALA A 28 -30.92 21.09 28.10
N VAL A 29 -29.88 20.46 27.54
CA VAL A 29 -28.59 21.11 27.33
C VAL A 29 -28.66 21.86 26.00
N THR A 30 -28.73 23.18 26.08
CA THR A 30 -28.44 24.08 24.97
C THR A 30 -27.00 23.83 24.51
N THR A 31 -26.82 23.14 23.40
CA THR A 31 -25.50 22.93 22.79
C THR A 31 -25.09 24.20 22.05
N GLU A 32 -24.27 25.03 22.70
CA GLU A 32 -23.45 26.00 21.98
C GLU A 32 -22.42 25.27 21.11
N PRO A 33 -22.15 25.74 19.87
CA PRO A 33 -21.17 25.12 18.99
C PRO A 33 -19.77 25.33 19.56
N ILE A 34 -19.11 24.23 19.93
CA ILE A 34 -17.72 24.26 20.40
C ILE A 34 -16.81 24.50 19.19
N THR A 35 -16.49 25.76 18.91
CA THR A 35 -15.37 26.15 18.04
C THR A 35 -14.04 25.91 18.76
N ASN A 36 -13.65 24.65 18.97
CA ASN A 36 -12.28 24.31 19.36
C ASN A 36 -11.50 23.85 18.12
N VAL A 37 -11.15 24.82 17.29
CA VAL A 37 -10.03 24.63 16.35
C VAL A 37 -8.77 24.80 17.19
N SER A 38 -8.13 23.69 17.57
CA SER A 38 -6.85 23.73 18.26
C SER A 38 -5.88 24.56 17.42
N GLN A 39 -5.50 25.76 17.91
CA GLN A 39 -4.51 26.58 17.25
C GLN A 39 -3.19 25.80 17.29
N PHE A 40 -2.72 25.35 16.13
CA PHE A 40 -1.43 24.69 16.02
C PHE A 40 -0.33 25.54 16.66
N ALA A 41 0.61 24.89 17.34
CA ALA A 41 1.73 25.58 17.97
C ALA A 41 2.45 26.46 16.92
N ARG A 42 2.58 27.75 17.21
CA ARG A 42 3.39 28.65 16.37
C ARG A 42 4.83 28.16 16.39
N VAL A 43 5.45 28.09 15.21
CA VAL A 43 6.89 27.84 15.13
C VAL A 43 7.60 28.94 15.91
N ILE A 44 8.44 28.53 16.88
CA ILE A 44 9.32 29.47 17.58
C ILE A 44 10.29 30.00 16.54
N LYS A 45 10.12 31.26 16.14
CA LYS A 45 11.05 31.94 15.25
C LYS A 45 12.24 32.38 16.12
N PRO A 46 13.44 31.78 16.00
CA PRO A 46 14.62 32.38 16.59
C PRO A 46 14.77 33.81 16.05
N GLU A 47 15.25 34.72 16.88
CA GLU A 47 15.45 36.12 16.52
C GLU A 47 16.47 36.20 15.38
N ALA A 48 15.96 36.20 14.14
CA ALA A 48 16.77 36.47 12.97
C ALA A 48 17.22 37.93 13.06
N PRO A 49 18.50 38.24 12.79
CA PRO A 49 18.97 39.61 12.79
C PRO A 49 18.06 40.44 11.91
N GLN A 50 17.45 41.47 12.48
CA GLN A 50 16.63 42.41 11.71
C GLN A 50 17.53 43.02 10.64
N ALA A 51 17.10 42.91 9.39
CA ALA A 51 17.80 43.45 8.24
C ALA A 51 17.88 44.99 8.37
N THR A 52 18.96 45.50 8.94
CA THR A 52 19.38 46.87 8.71
C THR A 52 20.07 46.89 7.35
N LEU A 53 19.44 47.53 6.37
CA LEU A 53 20.06 47.88 5.10
C LEU A 53 21.24 48.81 5.39
N VAL A 54 22.42 48.24 5.61
CA VAL A 54 23.67 49.01 5.61
C VAL A 54 24.12 49.07 4.14
N ASN A 55 23.93 50.23 3.50
CA ASN A 55 24.40 50.52 2.14
C ASN A 55 23.76 49.74 0.98
N ASP A 56 22.46 49.41 1.02
CA ASP A 56 21.75 48.69 -0.07
C ASP A 56 22.36 47.33 -0.49
N SER A 57 23.29 46.77 0.30
CA SER A 57 23.90 45.47 0.02
C SER A 57 23.15 44.35 0.74
N ILE A 58 22.65 43.38 -0.01
CA ILE A 58 22.07 42.13 0.52
C ILE A 58 23.21 41.14 0.79
N THR A 59 23.30 40.58 2.00
CA THR A 59 24.33 39.59 2.36
C THR A 59 23.85 38.14 2.15
N LEU A 60 24.77 37.20 2.01
CA LEU A 60 24.44 35.77 1.90
C LEU A 60 23.77 35.26 3.19
N GLU A 61 24.27 35.71 4.35
CA GLU A 61 23.68 35.39 5.65
C GLU A 61 22.21 35.84 5.71
N GLN A 62 21.90 37.03 5.18
CA GLN A 62 20.54 37.55 5.12
C GLN A 62 19.66 36.74 4.15
N ILE A 63 20.19 36.33 3.00
CA ILE A 63 19.49 35.47 2.03
C ILE A 63 19.16 34.10 2.65
N MET A 64 20.09 33.55 3.44
CA MET A 64 19.98 32.22 4.04
C MET A 64 19.23 32.20 5.39
N ALA A 65 19.08 33.36 6.06
CA ALA A 65 18.47 33.45 7.40
C ALA A 65 16.97 33.12 7.41
N ASP A 66 16.20 33.59 6.43
CA ASP A 66 14.77 33.29 6.30
C ASP A 66 14.38 33.30 4.81
N PRO A 67 14.28 32.12 4.15
CA PRO A 67 13.99 32.03 2.71
C PRO A 67 12.56 32.45 2.34
N LYS A 68 11.78 33.04 3.26
CA LYS A 68 10.44 33.60 2.99
C LYS A 68 10.41 34.63 1.86
N TRP A 69 11.54 35.28 1.55
CA TRP A 69 11.66 36.20 0.42
C TRP A 69 11.38 35.54 -0.94
N LEU A 70 11.50 34.21 -1.06
CA LEU A 70 11.08 33.45 -2.25
C LEU A 70 9.55 33.41 -2.45
N GLY A 71 8.79 33.82 -1.44
CA GLY A 71 7.33 33.79 -1.44
C GLY A 71 6.75 32.38 -1.18
N ARG A 72 5.41 32.34 -1.07
CA ARG A 72 4.66 31.09 -0.86
C ARG A 72 4.11 30.61 -2.19
N GLN A 73 4.92 29.82 -2.89
CA GLN A 73 4.58 29.32 -4.22
C GLN A 73 3.43 28.29 -4.15
N PRO A 74 2.53 28.27 -5.16
CA PRO A 74 1.60 27.17 -5.36
C PRO A 74 2.35 25.84 -5.53
N GLN A 75 1.84 24.79 -4.91
CA GLN A 75 2.39 23.43 -4.97
C GLN A 75 1.28 22.43 -5.28
N SER A 76 1.68 21.27 -5.84
CA SER A 76 0.78 20.16 -6.16
C SER A 76 -0.49 20.61 -6.92
N PRO A 77 -0.33 21.27 -8.08
CA PRO A 77 -1.49 21.68 -8.88
C PRO A 77 -2.25 20.43 -9.36
N GLY A 78 -3.56 20.55 -9.44
CA GLY A 78 -4.44 19.49 -9.92
C GLY A 78 -5.81 20.01 -10.31
N PHE A 79 -6.73 19.08 -10.55
CA PHE A 79 -8.13 19.38 -10.84
C PHE A 79 -9.02 18.81 -9.74
N GLY A 80 -9.94 19.63 -9.25
CA GLY A 80 -11.06 19.17 -8.43
C GLY A 80 -12.02 18.29 -9.24
N LEU A 81 -12.97 17.67 -8.54
CA LEU A 81 -13.98 16.82 -9.20
C LEU A 81 -14.94 17.63 -10.08
N ASP A 82 -15.14 18.89 -9.74
CA ASP A 82 -15.90 19.89 -10.51
C ASP A 82 -15.11 20.47 -11.70
N GLY A 83 -13.87 20.01 -11.92
CA GLY A 83 -12.98 20.53 -12.97
C GLY A 83 -12.27 21.83 -12.60
N SER A 84 -12.47 22.37 -11.39
CA SER A 84 -11.76 23.56 -10.92
C SER A 84 -10.27 23.29 -10.76
N VAL A 85 -9.43 24.30 -11.02
CA VAL A 85 -7.99 24.20 -10.76
C VAL A 85 -7.75 24.35 -9.26
N VAL A 86 -7.05 23.39 -8.68
CA VAL A 86 -6.72 23.34 -7.25
C VAL A 86 -5.21 23.33 -7.03
N TYR A 87 -4.75 23.91 -5.94
CA TYR A 87 -3.35 23.87 -5.53
C TYR A 87 -3.20 24.00 -4.02
N SER A 88 -2.07 23.55 -3.48
CA SER A 88 -1.69 23.76 -2.10
C SER A 88 -0.77 24.96 -1.94
N ARG A 89 -0.89 25.70 -0.84
CA ARG A 89 0.00 26.81 -0.50
C ARG A 89 0.34 26.76 0.98
N LYS A 90 1.63 26.91 1.29
CA LYS A 90 2.13 26.91 2.67
C LYS A 90 1.46 28.00 3.49
N GLN A 91 1.11 27.72 4.75
CA GLN A 91 0.66 28.72 5.70
C GLN A 91 1.83 29.62 6.14
N GLU A 92 1.52 30.80 6.65
CA GLU A 92 2.56 31.69 7.17
C GLU A 92 3.12 31.15 8.49
N ASP A 93 4.44 31.12 8.62
CA ASP A 93 5.13 30.70 9.84
C ASP A 93 4.76 29.30 10.38
N THR A 94 4.24 28.41 9.53
CA THR A 94 4.00 27.00 9.88
C THR A 94 4.52 26.06 8.79
N GLN A 95 4.57 24.75 9.07
CA GLN A 95 4.86 23.71 8.07
C GLN A 95 3.59 23.19 7.38
N LEU A 96 2.42 23.75 7.70
CA LEU A 96 1.14 23.30 7.17
C LEU A 96 0.87 23.94 5.81
N TYR A 97 0.01 23.28 5.04
CA TYR A 97 -0.43 23.73 3.73
C TYR A 97 -1.94 23.84 3.70
N ASP A 98 -2.43 24.95 3.19
CA ASP A 98 -3.84 25.15 2.86
C ASP A 98 -4.11 24.80 1.41
N VAL A 99 -5.32 24.35 1.09
CA VAL A 99 -5.77 24.10 -0.28
C VAL A 99 -6.56 25.30 -0.77
N PHE A 100 -6.26 25.74 -1.99
CA PHE A 100 -6.94 26.81 -2.69
C PHE A 100 -7.51 26.28 -4.00
N ARG A 101 -8.66 26.83 -4.42
CA ARG A 101 -9.25 26.62 -5.74
C ARG A 101 -9.35 27.95 -6.48
N ILE A 102 -9.28 27.90 -7.81
CA ILE A 102 -9.56 29.06 -8.66
C ILE A 102 -11.06 29.04 -8.98
N ASN A 103 -11.77 30.13 -8.65
CA ASN A 103 -13.20 30.27 -8.99
C ASN A 103 -13.39 30.69 -10.46
N GLU A 104 -14.64 30.77 -10.91
CA GLU A 104 -14.99 31.16 -12.29
C GLU A 104 -14.51 32.57 -12.66
N GLN A 105 -14.30 33.43 -11.67
CA GLN A 105 -13.79 34.80 -11.81
C GLN A 105 -12.25 34.86 -11.86
N GLY A 106 -11.56 33.72 -11.72
CA GLY A 106 -10.10 33.64 -11.72
C GLY A 106 -9.45 33.94 -10.35
N GLU A 107 -10.25 34.09 -9.29
CA GLU A 107 -9.77 34.38 -7.95
C GLU A 107 -9.44 33.11 -7.16
N SER A 108 -8.42 33.20 -6.31
CA SER A 108 -8.02 32.11 -5.43
C SER A 108 -8.81 32.13 -4.14
N VAL A 109 -9.60 31.08 -3.90
CA VAL A 109 -10.43 30.91 -2.70
C VAL A 109 -9.93 29.73 -1.88
N LYS A 110 -9.69 29.95 -0.58
CA LYS A 110 -9.31 28.87 0.34
C LYS A 110 -10.46 27.87 0.46
N VAL A 111 -10.15 26.59 0.33
CA VAL A 111 -11.11 25.50 0.49
C VAL A 111 -11.27 25.18 1.98
N ALA A 112 -12.51 25.12 2.46
CA ALA A 112 -12.81 24.79 3.83
C ALA A 112 -12.62 23.27 4.09
N PRO A 113 -12.18 22.85 5.31
CA PRO A 113 -11.89 21.46 5.62
C PRO A 113 -13.03 20.47 5.30
N GLU A 114 -14.27 20.90 5.51
CA GLU A 114 -15.48 20.08 5.39
C GLU A 114 -15.75 19.62 3.96
N VAL A 115 -15.22 20.35 2.97
CA VAL A 115 -15.42 20.07 1.54
C VAL A 115 -14.12 19.72 0.82
N LEU A 116 -13.00 19.59 1.53
CA LEU A 116 -11.69 19.27 0.94
C LEU A 116 -11.73 18.02 0.06
N HIS A 117 -12.49 17.00 0.48
CA HIS A 117 -12.66 15.75 -0.26
C HIS A 117 -13.24 15.94 -1.67
N LYS A 118 -13.84 17.08 -2.01
CA LYS A 118 -14.34 17.39 -3.36
C LYS A 118 -13.26 17.95 -4.30
N TYR A 119 -12.17 18.46 -3.72
CA TYR A 119 -11.11 19.18 -4.41
C TYR A 119 -9.77 18.45 -4.35
N LYS A 120 -9.60 17.53 -3.40
CA LYS A 120 -8.43 16.65 -3.29
C LYS A 120 -8.89 15.21 -3.25
N SER A 121 -8.16 14.36 -3.96
CA SER A 121 -8.36 12.92 -3.98
C SER A 121 -7.01 12.22 -4.08
N ASP A 122 -6.84 11.14 -3.33
CA ASP A 122 -5.66 10.28 -3.41
C ASP A 122 -5.75 9.34 -4.61
N GLU A 123 -6.97 8.90 -4.92
CA GLU A 123 -7.29 8.03 -6.04
C GLU A 123 -8.62 8.49 -6.66
N LYS A 124 -8.77 8.30 -7.97
CA LYS A 124 -10.00 8.60 -8.72
C LYS A 124 -10.23 7.55 -9.79
N ALA A 125 -11.46 7.09 -9.92
CA ALA A 125 -11.90 6.19 -10.97
C ALA A 125 -13.26 6.64 -11.50
N THR A 126 -13.50 6.42 -12.79
CA THR A 126 -14.79 6.68 -13.43
C THR A 126 -15.25 5.39 -14.11
N SER A 127 -16.54 5.08 -14.01
CA SER A 127 -17.13 3.92 -14.65
C SER A 127 -16.99 3.99 -16.17
N ARG A 128 -17.09 2.84 -16.84
CA ARG A 128 -16.91 2.75 -18.29
C ARG A 128 -17.93 3.59 -19.07
N ASP A 129 -19.16 3.68 -18.55
CA ASP A 129 -20.25 4.49 -19.11
C ASP A 129 -20.19 5.97 -18.70
N GLY A 130 -19.26 6.35 -17.83
CA GLY A 130 -19.11 7.71 -17.31
C GLY A 130 -20.17 8.13 -16.28
N GLN A 131 -21.08 7.22 -15.89
CA GLN A 131 -22.19 7.55 -14.99
C GLN A 131 -21.79 7.66 -13.52
N TYR A 132 -20.72 6.98 -13.11
CA TYR A 132 -20.24 6.97 -11.75
C TYR A 132 -18.80 7.46 -11.70
N THR A 133 -18.50 8.30 -10.72
CA THR A 133 -17.12 8.69 -10.41
C THR A 133 -16.85 8.42 -8.94
N ALA A 134 -15.89 7.55 -8.67
CA ALA A 134 -15.42 7.24 -7.33
C ALA A 134 -14.10 7.96 -7.05
N TRP A 135 -13.90 8.39 -5.82
CA TRP A 135 -12.61 8.88 -5.36
C TRP A 135 -12.36 8.52 -3.91
N LYS A 136 -11.07 8.36 -3.59
CA LYS A 136 -10.60 8.19 -2.23
C LYS A 136 -10.09 9.51 -1.69
N TYR A 137 -10.45 9.81 -0.46
CA TYR A 137 -9.85 10.88 0.33
C TYR A 137 -9.61 10.36 1.74
N GLU A 138 -8.34 10.27 2.12
CA GLU A 138 -7.93 9.68 3.41
C GLU A 138 -8.51 8.26 3.54
N ASP A 139 -9.24 7.98 4.63
CA ASP A 139 -9.83 6.67 4.94
C ASP A 139 -11.26 6.49 4.41
N SER A 140 -11.70 7.33 3.47
CA SER A 140 -13.08 7.31 2.94
C SER A 140 -13.10 7.20 1.42
N VAL A 141 -14.06 6.42 0.91
CA VAL A 141 -14.38 6.37 -0.52
C VAL A 141 -15.75 6.97 -0.75
N PHE A 142 -15.79 7.93 -1.68
CA PHE A 142 -17.00 8.60 -2.12
C PHE A 142 -17.32 8.20 -3.55
N VAL A 143 -18.60 8.21 -3.90
CA VAL A 143 -19.08 8.00 -5.26
C VAL A 143 -20.07 9.11 -5.59
N GLN A 144 -19.86 9.75 -6.73
CA GLN A 144 -20.84 10.60 -7.38
C GLN A 144 -21.75 9.71 -8.23
N MET A 145 -23.05 9.78 -7.94
CA MET A 145 -24.13 9.08 -8.62
C MET A 145 -24.55 9.84 -9.90
N PRO A 146 -25.33 9.22 -10.81
CA PRO A 146 -25.70 9.82 -12.09
C PRO A 146 -26.54 11.10 -11.97
N ASP A 147 -27.27 11.26 -10.87
CA ASP A 147 -28.04 12.47 -10.52
C ASP A 147 -27.18 13.59 -9.89
N GLY A 148 -25.88 13.33 -9.70
CA GLY A 148 -24.93 14.24 -9.08
C GLY A 148 -24.85 14.12 -7.55
N GLU A 149 -25.65 13.25 -6.92
CA GLU A 149 -25.56 13.01 -5.48
C GLU A 149 -24.19 12.39 -5.13
N ILE A 150 -23.58 12.86 -4.04
CA ILE A 150 -22.32 12.33 -3.55
C ILE A 150 -22.60 11.47 -2.31
N VAL A 151 -22.38 10.17 -2.44
CA VAL A 151 -22.57 9.20 -1.37
C VAL A 151 -21.22 8.73 -0.87
N ARG A 152 -21.06 8.69 0.46
CA ARG A 152 -19.89 8.05 1.09
C ARG A 152 -20.16 6.55 1.20
N VAL A 153 -19.40 5.76 0.46
CA VAL A 153 -19.56 4.29 0.40
C VAL A 153 -18.88 3.60 1.58
N THR A 154 -17.69 4.08 1.98
CA THR A 154 -16.95 3.53 3.11
C THR A 154 -16.34 4.62 3.98
N TYR A 155 -16.07 4.26 5.24
CA TYR A 155 -15.46 5.15 6.24
C TYR A 155 -14.54 4.35 7.16
N GLY A 156 -13.32 4.84 7.39
CA GLY A 156 -12.35 4.25 8.31
C GLY A 156 -11.76 2.93 7.81
N GLN A 157 -11.79 2.69 6.51
CA GLN A 157 -11.27 1.47 5.88
C GLN A 157 -10.11 1.85 4.95
N PRO A 158 -8.94 1.18 5.04
CA PRO A 158 -7.78 1.51 4.22
C PRO A 158 -7.93 0.89 2.82
N LEU A 159 -8.93 1.37 2.08
CA LEU A 159 -9.16 0.98 0.70
C LEU A 159 -8.13 1.62 -0.22
N SER A 160 -7.79 0.92 -1.28
CA SER A 160 -6.85 1.37 -2.31
C SER A 160 -7.18 0.69 -3.64
N ASN A 161 -6.54 1.15 -4.71
CA ASN A 161 -6.73 0.62 -6.06
C ASN A 161 -8.22 0.52 -6.41
N ILE A 162 -8.93 1.65 -6.25
CA ILE A 162 -10.37 1.72 -6.53
C ILE A 162 -10.62 1.70 -8.05
N GLY A 163 -11.73 1.10 -8.45
CA GLY A 163 -12.15 1.05 -9.84
C GLY A 163 -13.60 0.57 -9.99
N PHE A 164 -14.08 0.47 -11.22
CA PHE A 164 -15.41 -0.03 -11.50
C PHE A 164 -15.33 -1.32 -12.31
N LEU A 165 -16.17 -2.28 -11.91
CA LEU A 165 -16.44 -3.45 -12.74
C LEU A 165 -17.28 -3.05 -13.96
N THR A 166 -17.32 -3.90 -14.98
CA THR A 166 -18.12 -3.68 -16.20
C THR A 166 -19.63 -3.65 -15.93
N ASP A 167 -20.07 -4.13 -14.76
CA ASP A 167 -21.44 -4.08 -14.26
C ASP A 167 -21.71 -2.88 -13.32
N ASN A 168 -20.78 -1.89 -13.28
CA ASN A 168 -20.82 -0.68 -12.47
C ASN A 168 -20.73 -0.87 -10.95
N ARG A 169 -20.43 -2.07 -10.46
CA ARG A 169 -20.04 -2.23 -9.05
C ARG A 169 -18.68 -1.60 -8.80
N LEU A 170 -18.54 -0.91 -7.68
CA LEU A 170 -17.25 -0.35 -7.25
C LEU A 170 -16.39 -1.48 -6.71
N PHE A 171 -15.23 -1.74 -7.31
CA PHE A 171 -14.24 -2.61 -6.68
C PHE A 171 -13.17 -1.78 -5.96
N ALA A 172 -12.65 -2.33 -4.88
CA ALA A 172 -11.55 -1.76 -4.14
C ALA A 172 -10.71 -2.88 -3.53
N ARG A 173 -9.44 -2.55 -3.26
CA ARG A 173 -8.50 -3.43 -2.58
C ARG A 173 -8.42 -3.09 -1.10
N LEU A 174 -8.70 -4.08 -0.28
CA LEU A 174 -8.50 -4.08 1.17
C LEU A 174 -7.36 -5.07 1.49
N TYR A 175 -6.17 -4.54 1.80
CA TYR A 175 -4.96 -5.34 2.03
C TYR A 175 -4.64 -6.35 0.91
N ASN A 176 -4.84 -7.65 1.13
CA ASN A 176 -4.63 -8.72 0.15
C ASN A 176 -5.94 -9.27 -0.42
N THR A 177 -6.99 -8.44 -0.43
CA THR A 177 -8.32 -8.84 -0.89
C THR A 177 -8.90 -7.77 -1.81
N TYR A 178 -9.46 -8.18 -2.93
CA TYR A 178 -10.38 -7.36 -3.72
C TYR A 178 -11.82 -7.65 -3.31
N ILE A 179 -12.55 -6.57 -3.04
CA ILE A 179 -13.98 -6.59 -2.80
C ILE A 179 -14.71 -5.83 -3.90
N ALA A 180 -15.93 -6.25 -4.23
CA ALA A 180 -16.91 -5.47 -4.96
C ALA A 180 -17.95 -4.92 -3.99
N ILE A 181 -18.44 -3.72 -4.28
CA ILE A 181 -19.50 -3.05 -3.54
C ILE A 181 -20.59 -2.70 -4.55
N ASP A 182 -21.78 -3.24 -4.33
CA ASP A 182 -22.98 -2.86 -5.06
C ASP A 182 -23.47 -1.50 -4.55
N LEU A 183 -23.52 -0.51 -5.44
CA LEU A 183 -23.84 0.86 -5.07
C LEU A 183 -25.33 1.10 -4.76
N THR A 184 -26.20 0.17 -5.12
CA THR A 184 -27.65 0.29 -4.89
C THR A 184 -28.03 -0.32 -3.54
N SER A 185 -27.50 -1.50 -3.24
CA SER A 185 -27.81 -2.27 -2.03
C SER A 185 -26.80 -2.04 -0.90
N GLY A 186 -25.60 -1.55 -1.21
CA GLY A 186 -24.47 -1.48 -0.28
C GLY A 186 -23.83 -2.85 0.02
N GLN A 187 -24.28 -3.93 -0.63
CA GLN A 187 -23.75 -5.26 -0.40
C GLN A 187 -22.28 -5.34 -0.82
N GLN A 188 -21.47 -5.96 0.03
CA GLN A 188 -20.06 -6.23 -0.26
C GLN A 188 -19.84 -7.70 -0.57
N GLU A 189 -19.06 -7.97 -1.60
CA GLU A 189 -18.68 -9.31 -2.03
C GLU A 189 -17.16 -9.41 -2.12
N LYS A 190 -16.59 -10.51 -1.62
CA LYS A 190 -15.18 -10.82 -1.83
C LYS A 190 -14.99 -11.44 -3.21
N LEU A 191 -14.25 -10.76 -4.09
CA LEU A 191 -13.94 -11.25 -5.43
C LEU A 191 -12.72 -12.17 -5.42
N LEU A 192 -11.61 -11.68 -4.87
CA LEU A 192 -10.32 -12.36 -4.90
C LEU A 192 -9.56 -12.06 -3.62
N SER A 193 -8.86 -13.04 -3.07
CA SER A 193 -7.89 -12.84 -1.99
C SER A 193 -6.64 -13.65 -2.26
N TRP A 194 -5.51 -13.26 -1.68
CA TRP A 194 -4.27 -14.03 -1.79
C TRP A 194 -3.50 -14.08 -0.47
N GLU A 195 -2.73 -15.14 -0.30
CA GLU A 195 -1.90 -15.39 0.89
C GLU A 195 -0.52 -15.90 0.48
N PHE A 196 0.52 -15.49 1.20
CA PHE A 196 1.88 -16.00 1.04
C PHE A 196 2.13 -17.05 2.12
N ALA A 197 1.68 -18.27 1.86
CA ALA A 197 1.66 -19.38 2.79
C ALA A 197 1.46 -20.71 2.06
N ASP A 198 1.83 -21.81 2.71
CA ASP A 198 1.48 -23.15 2.26
C ASP A 198 -0.04 -23.33 2.13
N VAL A 199 -0.45 -24.02 1.06
CA VAL A 199 -1.85 -24.43 0.90
C VAL A 199 -2.27 -25.29 2.10
N PRO A 200 -3.40 -24.97 2.77
CA PRO A 200 -3.88 -25.75 3.90
C PRO A 200 -4.08 -27.21 3.52
N SER A 201 -3.58 -28.10 4.38
CA SER A 201 -3.78 -29.54 4.27
C SER A 201 -4.43 -30.08 5.53
N ALA A 202 -5.31 -31.07 5.39
CA ALA A 202 -5.99 -31.69 6.54
C ALA A 202 -5.00 -32.24 7.57
N ASN A 203 -3.92 -32.84 7.09
CA ASN A 203 -2.90 -33.45 7.91
C ASN A 203 -1.52 -33.24 7.28
N LYS A 204 -0.55 -32.86 8.11
CA LYS A 204 0.86 -32.85 7.72
C LYS A 204 1.40 -34.29 7.60
N PRO A 205 2.35 -34.54 6.69
CA PRO A 205 3.09 -35.80 6.64
C PRO A 205 3.89 -36.02 7.94
N PRO A 206 4.20 -37.27 8.31
CA PRO A 206 5.11 -37.55 9.41
C PRO A 206 6.49 -36.94 9.14
N LYS A 207 7.12 -36.36 10.17
CA LYS A 207 8.44 -35.72 10.05
C LYS A 207 9.59 -36.72 10.03
N ASP A 208 9.42 -37.85 10.70
CA ASP A 208 10.42 -38.89 10.87
C ASP A 208 9.74 -40.27 11.02
N PHE A 209 10.58 -41.31 11.12
CA PHE A 209 10.12 -42.69 11.30
C PHE A 209 9.29 -42.87 12.56
N VAL A 210 9.69 -42.25 13.67
CA VAL A 210 8.96 -42.35 14.95
C VAL A 210 7.57 -41.72 14.83
N ALA A 211 7.44 -40.55 14.20
CA ALA A 211 6.14 -39.94 13.94
C ALA A 211 5.28 -40.80 13.01
N ALA A 212 5.88 -41.48 12.02
CA ALA A 212 5.16 -42.41 11.16
C ALA A 212 4.61 -43.60 11.96
N GLU A 213 5.44 -44.22 12.81
CA GLU A 213 5.03 -45.31 13.71
C GLU A 213 3.95 -44.86 14.70
N GLN A 214 4.09 -43.67 15.31
CA GLN A 214 3.07 -43.12 16.19
C GLN A 214 1.74 -42.91 15.48
N GLN A 215 1.76 -42.38 14.26
CA GLN A 215 0.56 -42.21 13.44
C GLN A 215 -0.06 -43.57 13.06
N SER A 216 0.75 -44.60 12.88
CA SER A 216 0.31 -45.96 12.54
C SER A 216 -0.23 -46.75 13.73
N LEU A 217 0.38 -46.62 14.92
CA LEU A 217 0.11 -47.49 16.06
C LEU A 217 -0.84 -46.86 17.09
N ILE A 218 -0.85 -45.53 17.22
CA ILE A 218 -1.65 -44.86 18.26
C ILE A 218 -3.03 -44.53 17.71
N GLN A 219 -4.03 -45.33 18.11
CA GLN A 219 -5.42 -45.20 17.67
C GLN A 219 -5.99 -43.77 17.89
N TYR A 220 -5.65 -43.14 19.02
CA TYR A 220 -6.07 -41.76 19.28
C TYR A 220 -5.57 -40.79 18.20
N ILE A 221 -4.32 -40.90 17.76
CA ILE A 221 -3.74 -40.06 16.70
C ILE A 221 -4.47 -40.30 15.38
N GLN A 222 -4.78 -41.56 15.05
CA GLN A 222 -5.54 -41.91 13.86
C GLN A 222 -6.93 -41.27 13.86
N VAL A 223 -7.67 -41.35 14.97
CA VAL A 223 -8.99 -40.71 15.12
C VAL A 223 -8.89 -39.20 14.93
N GLN A 224 -7.90 -38.54 15.56
CA GLN A 224 -7.72 -37.09 15.39
C GLN A 224 -7.34 -36.69 13.95
N ARG A 225 -6.56 -37.52 13.25
CA ARG A 225 -6.23 -37.30 11.83
C ARG A 225 -7.45 -37.51 10.92
N LYS A 226 -8.28 -38.52 11.20
CA LYS A 226 -9.53 -38.77 10.47
C LYS A 226 -10.51 -37.61 10.65
N ASN A 227 -10.75 -37.17 11.88
CA ASN A 227 -11.64 -36.04 12.19
C ASN A 227 -11.21 -34.74 11.49
N ARG A 228 -9.89 -34.46 11.45
CA ARG A 228 -9.36 -33.33 10.69
C ARG A 228 -9.57 -33.47 9.19
N SER A 229 -9.39 -34.68 8.64
CA SER A 229 -9.65 -34.97 7.22
C SER A 229 -11.12 -34.79 6.86
N ASP A 230 -12.02 -35.27 7.71
CA ASP A 230 -13.46 -35.17 7.49
C ASP A 230 -13.92 -33.71 7.55
N LYS A 231 -13.46 -32.96 8.55
CA LYS A 231 -13.73 -31.52 8.66
C LYS A 231 -13.20 -30.76 7.45
N PHE A 232 -11.95 -31.02 7.05
CA PHE A 232 -11.36 -30.39 5.88
C PHE A 232 -12.14 -30.73 4.60
N ALA A 233 -12.51 -31.99 4.39
CA ALA A 233 -13.33 -32.39 3.25
C ALA A 233 -14.69 -31.69 3.24
N GLN A 234 -15.36 -31.59 4.38
CA GLN A 234 -16.62 -30.86 4.51
C GLN A 234 -16.46 -29.37 4.20
N GLU A 235 -15.40 -28.72 4.70
CA GLU A 235 -15.10 -27.31 4.39
C GLU A 235 -14.89 -27.09 2.88
N GLN A 236 -14.19 -28.01 2.20
CA GLN A 236 -13.97 -27.93 0.76
C GLN A 236 -15.28 -28.12 -0.04
N VAL A 237 -16.16 -29.04 0.37
CA VAL A 237 -17.50 -29.20 -0.22
C VAL A 237 -18.33 -27.95 -0.03
N MET A 238 -18.37 -27.40 1.19
CA MET A 238 -19.11 -26.15 1.48
C MET A 238 -18.60 -25.00 0.62
N ARG A 239 -17.29 -24.87 0.45
CA ARG A 239 -16.69 -23.84 -0.38
C ARG A 239 -16.99 -24.01 -1.87
N ALA A 240 -17.07 -25.25 -2.36
CA ALA A 240 -17.36 -25.52 -3.77
C ALA A 240 -18.84 -25.33 -4.15
N HIS A 241 -19.77 -25.47 -3.19
CA HIS A 241 -21.20 -25.54 -3.49
C HIS A 241 -22.07 -24.49 -2.78
N SER A 242 -21.58 -23.85 -1.71
CA SER A 242 -22.37 -22.86 -0.97
C SER A 242 -22.01 -21.44 -1.38
N PRO A 243 -22.96 -20.63 -1.87
CA PRO A 243 -22.72 -19.21 -2.16
C PRO A 243 -22.49 -18.37 -0.90
N ALA A 244 -22.76 -18.92 0.29
CA ALA A 244 -22.51 -18.24 1.56
C ALA A 244 -21.05 -18.36 2.04
N VAL A 245 -20.22 -19.17 1.36
CA VAL A 245 -18.81 -19.35 1.71
C VAL A 245 -17.97 -18.56 0.72
N ALA A 246 -17.16 -17.64 1.25
CA ALA A 246 -16.27 -16.83 0.43
C ALA A 246 -15.21 -17.69 -0.28
N PRO A 247 -14.75 -17.29 -1.48
CA PRO A 247 -13.73 -18.04 -2.23
C PRO A 247 -12.44 -18.29 -1.43
N ALA A 248 -11.72 -19.37 -1.72
CA ALA A 248 -10.40 -19.59 -1.14
C ALA A 248 -9.42 -18.49 -1.60
N PRO A 249 -8.42 -18.13 -0.79
CA PRO A 249 -7.35 -17.29 -1.29
C PRO A 249 -6.46 -18.07 -2.28
N VAL A 250 -5.84 -17.33 -3.19
CA VAL A 250 -4.77 -17.84 -4.04
C VAL A 250 -3.47 -17.85 -3.22
N TYR A 251 -2.90 -19.03 -3.07
CA TYR A 251 -1.67 -19.22 -2.28
C TYR A 251 -0.43 -18.98 -3.14
N PHE A 252 0.49 -18.17 -2.64
CA PHE A 252 1.83 -17.93 -3.17
C PHE A 252 2.88 -18.44 -2.16
N ASP A 253 4.10 -18.62 -2.64
CA ASP A 253 5.21 -19.11 -1.81
C ASP A 253 5.46 -18.18 -0.60
N ASP A 254 5.69 -18.75 0.58
CA ASP A 254 5.85 -17.99 1.81
C ASP A 254 7.15 -17.16 1.84
N SER A 255 8.12 -17.48 0.99
CA SER A 255 9.34 -16.72 0.76
C SER A 255 9.15 -15.55 -0.19
N GLU A 256 7.95 -15.34 -0.74
CA GLU A 256 7.63 -14.22 -1.64
C GLU A 256 6.82 -13.11 -0.95
N ARG A 257 6.82 -11.93 -1.54
CA ARG A 257 6.00 -10.78 -1.17
C ARG A 257 5.34 -10.17 -2.39
N LEU A 258 4.26 -9.45 -2.14
CA LEU A 258 3.55 -8.72 -3.18
C LEU A 258 4.35 -7.51 -3.65
N VAL A 259 4.41 -7.31 -4.96
CA VAL A 259 4.88 -6.08 -5.62
C VAL A 259 3.68 -5.25 -6.07
N ALA A 260 2.76 -5.86 -6.82
CA ALA A 260 1.56 -5.22 -7.33
C ALA A 260 0.41 -6.22 -7.44
N ALA A 261 -0.81 -5.74 -7.31
CA ALA A 261 -2.03 -6.49 -7.63
C ALA A 261 -2.95 -5.53 -8.37
N GLU A 262 -3.52 -5.98 -9.50
CA GLU A 262 -4.43 -5.20 -10.33
C GLU A 262 -5.57 -6.09 -10.83
N LEU A 263 -6.80 -5.75 -10.45
CA LEU A 263 -8.01 -6.45 -10.89
C LEU A 263 -8.48 -5.91 -12.25
N SER A 264 -8.87 -6.81 -13.15
CA SER A 264 -9.50 -6.45 -14.41
C SER A 264 -10.90 -5.85 -14.16
N PRO A 265 -11.30 -4.78 -14.87
CA PRO A 265 -12.69 -4.28 -14.84
C PRO A 265 -13.73 -5.34 -15.19
N SER A 266 -13.38 -6.39 -15.92
CA SER A 266 -14.32 -7.50 -16.18
C SER A 266 -14.62 -8.34 -14.94
N GLY A 267 -13.84 -8.23 -13.88
CA GLY A 267 -13.90 -9.05 -12.67
C GLY A 267 -13.46 -10.50 -12.87
N LYS A 268 -13.02 -10.89 -14.08
CA LYS A 268 -12.68 -12.29 -14.41
C LYS A 268 -11.22 -12.64 -14.14
N HIS A 269 -10.33 -11.67 -14.26
CA HIS A 269 -8.89 -11.87 -14.13
C HIS A 269 -8.25 -10.83 -13.23
N ALA A 270 -7.12 -11.16 -12.63
CA ALA A 270 -6.24 -10.23 -11.96
C ALA A 270 -4.77 -10.48 -12.37
N ILE A 271 -3.96 -9.43 -12.39
CA ILE A 271 -2.51 -9.55 -12.42
C ILE A 271 -2.00 -9.44 -10.99
N ILE A 272 -1.23 -10.42 -10.54
CA ILE A 272 -0.50 -10.36 -9.27
C ILE A 272 1.00 -10.49 -9.60
N VAL A 273 1.78 -9.52 -9.15
CA VAL A 273 3.24 -9.54 -9.30
C VAL A 273 3.87 -9.80 -7.96
N THR A 274 4.73 -10.81 -7.89
CA THR A 274 5.44 -11.23 -6.68
C THR A 274 6.94 -11.09 -6.85
N THR A 275 7.66 -11.04 -5.73
CA THR A 275 9.11 -11.07 -5.69
C THR A 275 9.54 -11.82 -4.45
N LYS A 276 10.74 -12.41 -4.46
CA LYS A 276 11.31 -12.98 -3.24
C LYS A 276 11.43 -11.93 -2.14
N LYS A 277 11.17 -12.34 -0.90
CA LYS A 277 11.49 -11.59 0.30
C LYS A 277 13.02 -11.46 0.37
N GLY A 278 13.47 -10.24 0.57
CA GLY A 278 14.87 -9.92 0.74
C GLY A 278 14.97 -8.64 1.56
N SER A 279 16.08 -8.47 2.26
CA SER A 279 16.35 -7.20 2.92
C SER A 279 16.74 -6.16 1.87
N SER A 280 16.17 -4.96 1.98
CA SER A 280 16.55 -3.81 1.16
C SER A 280 17.74 -3.02 1.74
N ARG A 281 18.40 -3.58 2.77
CA ARG A 281 19.55 -3.01 3.50
C ARG A 281 20.27 -4.06 4.34
N ASP A 282 21.54 -3.82 4.63
CA ASP A 282 22.31 -4.53 5.64
C ASP A 282 22.10 -3.87 7.02
N ASP A 283 22.34 -4.61 8.11
CA ASP A 283 22.29 -4.05 9.47
C ASP A 283 23.36 -2.96 9.67
N SER A 284 24.44 -3.01 8.89
CA SER A 284 25.50 -1.99 8.85
C SER A 284 25.17 -0.74 8.03
N ASP A 285 24.04 -0.71 7.31
CA ASP A 285 23.58 0.48 6.59
C ASP A 285 22.96 1.50 7.56
N ILE A 286 23.84 2.23 8.25
CA ILE A 286 23.48 3.26 9.22
C ILE A 286 24.06 4.62 8.83
N MET A 287 23.31 5.69 9.13
CA MET A 287 23.78 7.06 9.04
C MET A 287 23.75 7.72 10.43
N PRO A 288 24.81 8.44 10.85
CA PRO A 288 24.76 9.23 12.06
C PRO A 288 23.72 10.36 11.95
N HIS A 289 22.83 10.44 12.93
CA HIS A 289 21.85 11.49 13.13
C HIS A 289 22.33 12.36 14.29
N TYR A 290 22.98 13.48 13.96
CA TYR A 290 23.93 14.17 14.84
C TYR A 290 23.33 14.94 16.01
N ILE A 291 22.06 15.36 15.94
CA ILE A 291 21.41 16.14 17.00
C ILE A 291 19.97 15.64 17.16
N GLN A 292 19.70 14.98 18.28
CA GLN A 292 18.35 14.66 18.73
C GLN A 292 17.91 15.64 19.81
N GLU A 293 16.64 15.54 20.23
CA GLU A 293 16.08 16.34 21.33
C GLU A 293 16.90 16.18 22.63
N ASP A 294 17.53 15.03 22.85
CA ASP A 294 18.37 14.74 24.01
C ASP A 294 19.85 15.14 23.84
N GLY A 295 20.21 15.74 22.71
CA GLY A 295 21.58 16.18 22.38
C GLY A 295 22.55 15.05 22.03
N ARG A 296 22.09 13.81 21.86
CA ARG A 296 22.94 12.67 21.49
C ARG A 296 22.86 12.30 20.01
N ILE A 297 23.95 11.72 19.51
CA ILE A 297 24.00 11.13 18.17
C ILE A 297 23.25 9.80 18.19
N ALA A 298 22.25 9.63 17.33
CA ALA A 298 21.65 8.33 17.05
C ALA A 298 22.19 7.74 15.75
N ALA A 299 22.27 6.41 15.66
CA ALA A 299 22.40 5.73 14.39
C ALA A 299 21.00 5.51 13.81
N ILE A 300 20.69 6.15 12.69
CA ILE A 300 19.45 5.86 11.97
C ILE A 300 19.72 4.88 10.84
N SER A 301 18.81 3.92 10.72
CA SER A 301 18.77 2.97 9.63
C SER A 301 18.58 3.69 8.29
N VAL A 302 19.44 3.41 7.31
CA VAL A 302 19.33 3.99 5.96
C VAL A 302 19.21 2.89 4.90
N ARG A 303 18.87 3.31 3.67
CA ARG A 303 18.82 2.41 2.52
C ARG A 303 20.20 1.82 2.20
N GLN A 304 20.20 0.66 1.57
CA GLN A 304 21.42 0.04 1.06
C GLN A 304 22.21 0.96 0.13
N ARG A 305 23.53 0.82 0.16
CA ARG A 305 24.42 1.46 -0.82
C ARG A 305 24.15 0.88 -2.20
N VAL A 306 24.26 1.72 -3.22
CA VAL A 306 24.00 1.33 -4.62
C VAL A 306 24.89 0.16 -5.05
N ALA A 307 26.15 0.12 -4.59
CA ALA A 307 27.10 -0.92 -4.95
C ALA A 307 26.80 -2.31 -4.36
N ASP A 308 26.01 -2.37 -3.27
CA ASP A 308 25.69 -3.63 -2.59
C ASP A 308 24.34 -4.20 -3.05
N ALA A 309 23.54 -3.38 -3.74
CA ALA A 309 22.24 -3.77 -4.26
C ALA A 309 22.39 -4.85 -5.34
N LYS A 310 21.52 -5.86 -5.30
CA LYS A 310 21.53 -6.97 -6.27
C LYS A 310 20.28 -6.94 -7.13
N PRO A 311 20.39 -7.31 -8.42
CA PRO A 311 19.22 -7.44 -9.28
C PRO A 311 18.17 -8.40 -8.70
N VAL A 312 16.91 -7.96 -8.73
CA VAL A 312 15.76 -8.72 -8.22
C VAL A 312 14.77 -8.99 -9.34
N THR A 313 14.52 -10.25 -9.63
CA THR A 313 13.50 -10.68 -10.60
C THR A 313 12.13 -10.71 -9.93
N GLN A 314 11.11 -10.19 -10.63
CA GLN A 314 9.72 -10.25 -10.20
C GLN A 314 8.96 -11.28 -11.06
N THR A 315 8.09 -12.06 -10.45
CA THR A 315 7.25 -13.04 -11.16
C THR A 315 5.86 -12.46 -11.38
N THR A 316 5.36 -12.50 -12.62
CA THR A 316 4.01 -12.03 -12.96
C THR A 316 3.06 -13.21 -13.09
N TRP A 317 1.91 -13.12 -12.43
CA TRP A 317 0.87 -14.14 -12.42
C TRP A 317 -0.43 -13.58 -13.00
N LEU A 318 -1.00 -14.26 -13.98
CA LEU A 318 -2.39 -14.11 -14.38
C LEU A 318 -3.25 -15.03 -13.52
N VAL A 319 -4.22 -14.45 -12.81
CA VAL A 319 -5.10 -15.18 -11.90
C VAL A 319 -6.53 -15.12 -12.43
N ASP A 320 -7.17 -16.28 -12.57
CA ASP A 320 -8.61 -16.39 -12.80
C ASP A 320 -9.34 -16.21 -11.47
N VAL A 321 -10.24 -15.22 -11.42
CA VAL A 321 -10.92 -14.79 -10.19
C VAL A 321 -11.95 -15.83 -9.72
N ALA A 322 -12.61 -16.51 -10.64
CA ALA A 322 -13.67 -17.46 -10.32
C ALA A 322 -13.11 -18.78 -9.74
N THR A 323 -12.01 -19.25 -10.31
CA THR A 323 -11.39 -20.54 -9.94
C THR A 323 -10.22 -20.40 -8.97
N GLY A 324 -9.60 -19.21 -8.89
CA GLY A 324 -8.35 -19.00 -8.18
C GLY A 324 -7.13 -19.65 -8.86
N ALA A 325 -7.27 -20.15 -10.08
CA ALA A 325 -6.16 -20.70 -10.84
C ALA A 325 -5.19 -19.58 -11.22
N LYS A 326 -3.89 -19.79 -10.98
CA LYS A 326 -2.84 -18.84 -11.36
C LYS A 326 -1.94 -19.44 -12.44
N HIS A 327 -1.55 -18.61 -13.41
CA HIS A 327 -0.67 -18.94 -14.50
C HIS A 327 0.49 -17.94 -14.54
N GLU A 328 1.72 -18.43 -14.53
CA GLU A 328 2.91 -17.59 -14.63
C GLU A 328 3.05 -17.02 -16.05
N LEU A 329 3.25 -15.71 -16.17
CA LEU A 329 3.55 -15.07 -17.44
C LEU A 329 5.07 -15.06 -17.64
N SER A 330 5.54 -15.88 -18.58
CA SER A 330 6.97 -15.96 -18.90
C SER A 330 7.46 -14.69 -19.60
N TYR A 331 8.63 -14.20 -19.21
CA TYR A 331 9.35 -13.15 -19.93
C TYR A 331 10.26 -13.67 -21.03
N VAL A 332 10.36 -15.00 -21.19
CA VAL A 332 11.16 -15.62 -22.25
C VAL A 332 10.56 -15.27 -23.60
N GLY A 333 11.41 -14.78 -24.51
CA GLY A 333 10.98 -14.35 -25.84
C GLY A 333 10.60 -12.88 -25.93
N LEU A 334 10.58 -12.13 -24.81
CA LEU A 334 10.54 -10.67 -24.89
C LEU A 334 11.83 -10.14 -25.52
N PRO A 335 11.79 -9.11 -26.37
CA PRO A 335 12.99 -8.49 -26.92
C PRO A 335 13.97 -8.09 -25.80
N GLY A 336 15.24 -8.48 -25.92
CA GLY A 336 16.28 -8.14 -24.96
C GLY A 336 16.25 -8.89 -23.62
N TYR A 337 15.42 -9.92 -23.45
CA TYR A 337 15.27 -10.63 -22.16
C TYR A 337 16.55 -11.33 -21.65
N ASN A 338 17.46 -11.72 -22.56
CA ASN A 338 18.71 -12.41 -22.27
C ASN A 338 19.93 -11.77 -22.97
N GLU A 339 19.81 -10.50 -23.33
CA GLU A 339 20.91 -9.72 -23.90
C GLU A 339 21.80 -9.16 -22.79
N ASP A 340 23.12 -9.29 -22.94
CA ASP A 340 24.07 -8.67 -22.04
C ASP A 340 24.36 -7.23 -22.47
N VAL A 341 23.50 -6.32 -22.02
CA VAL A 341 23.58 -4.90 -22.39
C VAL A 341 24.85 -4.19 -21.88
N LEU A 342 25.57 -4.81 -20.93
CA LEU A 342 26.83 -4.30 -20.38
C LEU A 342 28.05 -5.11 -20.85
N ALA A 343 27.90 -5.97 -21.87
CA ALA A 343 28.96 -6.84 -22.34
C ALA A 343 30.24 -6.07 -22.72
N ASP A 344 30.08 -4.93 -23.39
CA ASP A 344 31.22 -4.11 -23.83
C ASP A 344 32.01 -3.54 -22.64
N VAL A 345 31.30 -2.99 -21.64
CA VAL A 345 31.90 -2.45 -20.41
C VAL A 345 32.57 -3.57 -19.59
N LYS A 346 31.93 -4.74 -19.49
CA LYS A 346 32.49 -5.89 -18.77
C LYS A 346 33.74 -6.44 -19.47
N ARG A 347 33.74 -6.47 -20.80
CA ARG A 347 34.88 -6.90 -21.61
C ARG A 347 36.06 -5.94 -21.49
N GLU A 348 35.81 -4.63 -21.50
CA GLU A 348 36.83 -3.62 -21.22
C GLU A 348 37.45 -3.80 -19.82
N ASN A 349 36.61 -3.95 -18.79
CA ASN A 349 37.07 -4.16 -17.42
C ASN A 349 37.84 -5.47 -17.24
N ALA A 350 37.41 -6.56 -17.90
CA ALA A 350 38.12 -7.84 -17.89
C ALA A 350 39.49 -7.71 -18.57
N ALA A 351 39.55 -7.08 -19.75
CA ALA A 351 40.79 -6.85 -20.47
C ALA A 351 41.79 -6.01 -19.65
N ALA A 352 41.32 -5.00 -18.91
CA ALA A 352 42.16 -4.20 -18.00
C ALA A 352 42.76 -5.03 -16.84
N ARG A 353 42.11 -6.15 -16.45
CA ARG A 353 42.62 -7.11 -15.46
C ARG A 353 43.40 -8.28 -16.08
N GLY A 354 43.54 -8.31 -17.42
CA GLY A 354 44.16 -9.44 -18.13
C GLY A 354 43.27 -10.68 -18.21
N GLU A 355 41.96 -10.52 -18.08
CA GLU A 355 40.95 -11.59 -18.14
C GLU A 355 40.16 -11.52 -19.46
N GLU A 356 39.60 -12.65 -19.89
CA GLU A 356 38.66 -12.69 -21.02
C GLU A 356 37.21 -12.70 -20.51
N TYR A 357 36.32 -12.01 -21.22
CA TYR A 357 34.89 -11.96 -20.90
C TYR A 357 34.05 -12.65 -21.96
N THR A 358 33.15 -13.54 -21.53
CA THR A 358 32.11 -14.14 -22.36
C THR A 358 30.76 -13.55 -22.01
N ASP A 359 30.01 -13.12 -23.02
CA ASP A 359 28.69 -12.51 -22.87
C ASP A 359 27.74 -13.39 -22.02
N ASN A 360 27.06 -12.77 -21.07
CA ASN A 360 26.05 -13.47 -20.26
C ASN A 360 24.71 -13.58 -21.01
N ARG A 361 24.29 -14.81 -21.34
CA ARG A 361 23.00 -15.08 -22.02
C ARG A 361 21.92 -15.63 -21.07
N LEU A 362 22.07 -15.46 -19.76
CA LEU A 362 21.04 -15.79 -18.78
C LEU A 362 19.89 -14.76 -18.83
N PRO A 363 18.66 -15.14 -18.45
CA PRO A 363 17.57 -14.19 -18.30
C PRO A 363 17.94 -13.05 -17.35
N ARG A 364 17.65 -11.82 -17.77
CA ARG A 364 17.85 -10.61 -16.96
C ARG A 364 16.86 -10.57 -15.80
N ALA A 365 17.20 -9.81 -14.77
CA ALA A 365 16.29 -9.54 -13.66
C ALA A 365 15.20 -8.56 -14.12
N ILE A 366 14.08 -9.11 -14.60
CA ILE A 366 12.96 -8.32 -15.15
C ILE A 366 11.89 -8.12 -14.06
N GLY A 367 11.31 -6.92 -14.03
CA GLY A 367 10.18 -6.57 -13.19
C GLY A 367 9.37 -5.41 -13.74
N LEU A 368 8.33 -4.98 -13.01
CA LEU A 368 7.59 -3.77 -13.32
C LEU A 368 8.51 -2.55 -13.28
N LEU A 369 8.43 -1.70 -14.30
CA LEU A 369 9.15 -0.43 -14.32
C LEU A 369 8.77 0.41 -13.09
N ASN A 370 9.75 0.75 -12.26
CA ASN A 370 9.57 1.60 -11.09
C ASN A 370 10.52 2.80 -11.17
N SER A 371 10.08 3.87 -11.85
CA SER A 371 10.89 5.08 -12.03
C SER A 371 10.34 6.26 -11.25
N TRP A 372 11.21 6.91 -10.48
CA TRP A 372 10.92 8.11 -9.68
C TRP A 372 10.50 9.31 -10.53
N SER A 373 10.87 9.35 -11.82
CA SER A 373 10.49 10.42 -12.74
C SER A 373 9.15 10.16 -13.46
N ARG A 374 8.55 8.98 -13.25
CA ARG A 374 7.34 8.57 -13.96
C ARG A 374 6.12 8.68 -13.07
N SER A 375 5.13 9.42 -13.57
CA SER A 375 3.77 9.43 -13.03
C SER A 375 2.95 8.33 -13.71
N GLY A 376 2.29 7.49 -12.93
CA GLY A 376 1.29 6.53 -13.40
C GLY A 376 1.66 5.05 -13.22
N PRO A 377 0.67 4.13 -13.32
CA PRO A 377 0.87 2.73 -13.01
C PRO A 377 1.66 1.99 -14.10
N SER A 378 2.33 0.91 -13.70
CA SER A 378 3.08 0.01 -14.60
C SER A 378 2.25 -1.16 -15.13
N ILE A 379 1.02 -1.31 -14.63
CA ILE A 379 0.03 -2.25 -15.13
C ILE A 379 -1.25 -1.44 -15.40
N ARG A 380 -1.88 -1.66 -16.55
CA ARG A 380 -3.16 -1.03 -16.87
C ARG A 380 -4.04 -1.96 -17.66
N TRP A 381 -5.23 -2.23 -17.11
CA TRP A 381 -6.28 -2.95 -17.83
C TRP A 381 -6.99 -2.02 -18.81
N HIS A 382 -7.41 -2.58 -19.94
CA HIS A 382 -8.41 -1.94 -20.80
C HIS A 382 -9.75 -1.85 -20.06
N GLN A 383 -10.58 -0.85 -20.39
CA GLN A 383 -11.83 -0.59 -19.66
C GLN A 383 -12.88 -1.72 -19.75
N ASP A 384 -12.81 -2.57 -20.77
CA ASP A 384 -13.65 -3.78 -20.87
C ASP A 384 -13.05 -4.99 -20.12
N GLY A 385 -11.82 -4.86 -19.62
CA GLY A 385 -11.10 -5.90 -18.90
C GLY A 385 -10.56 -7.06 -19.74
N SER A 386 -10.61 -6.98 -21.07
CA SER A 386 -10.17 -8.06 -21.97
C SER A 386 -8.67 -8.08 -22.22
N GLN A 387 -8.00 -6.93 -22.08
CA GLN A 387 -6.57 -6.75 -22.37
C GLN A 387 -5.87 -6.03 -21.23
N VAL A 388 -4.59 -6.33 -21.03
CA VAL A 388 -3.73 -5.67 -20.06
C VAL A 388 -2.44 -5.22 -20.73
N ALA A 389 -2.02 -4.00 -20.44
CA ALA A 389 -0.71 -3.49 -20.80
C ALA A 389 0.18 -3.48 -19.55
N MET A 390 1.42 -3.92 -19.71
CA MET A 390 2.44 -3.92 -18.67
C MET A 390 3.69 -3.22 -19.18
N ILE A 391 4.32 -2.44 -18.31
CA ILE A 391 5.59 -1.79 -18.60
C ILE A 391 6.63 -2.39 -17.68
N LEU A 392 7.64 -3.00 -18.29
CA LEU A 392 8.67 -3.76 -17.62
C LEU A 392 10.01 -3.04 -17.74
N GLU A 393 10.87 -3.26 -16.76
CA GLU A 393 12.28 -2.89 -16.80
C GLU A 393 13.15 -4.10 -16.45
N ALA A 394 14.40 -4.04 -16.88
CA ALA A 394 15.42 -4.99 -16.46
C ALA A 394 16.44 -4.26 -15.58
N TRP A 395 16.89 -4.94 -14.53
CA TRP A 395 17.90 -4.45 -13.62
C TRP A 395 19.26 -5.12 -13.93
N ASP A 396 20.21 -4.36 -14.48
CA ASP A 396 21.48 -4.92 -14.99
C ASP A 396 22.75 -4.55 -14.20
N ASN A 397 22.64 -3.66 -13.21
CA ASN A 397 23.81 -3.17 -12.47
C ASN A 397 24.28 -4.10 -11.35
#